data_AF-A0A2E6H3Y8-F1
#
_entry.id   AF-A0A2E6H3Y8-F1
#
_cell.length_a   1.000
_cell.length_b   1.000
_cell.length_c   1.000
_cell.angle_alpha   90.00
_cell.angle_beta   90.00
_cell.angle_gamma   90.00
#
_symmetry.space_group_name_H-M   'P 1'
#
loop_
_entity.id
_entity.type
_entity.pdbx_description
1 polymer ?
#
loop_
_entity_poly.entity_id
_entity_poly.type
_entity_poly.pdbx_seq_one_letter_code
_entity_poly.pdbx_strand_id
1 'polypeptide(L)'
;MLKQLLSLAFIALFLGACGLATTRPKLEMRLAQTAFLAAKESKAQTLAPGLFRKAEFYYLKAKSSYKRKYFNKAKQYAVLSQKFAEKAEFISRRKAALEITTSPQ
;
A
#
# COMPACT_ATOMS: atom_id res chain seq x y z
N MET A 1 34.35 -30.81 -24.74
CA MET A 1 34.62 -29.66 -23.85
C MET A 1 33.88 -28.38 -24.26
N LEU A 2 34.16 -27.76 -25.43
CA LEU A 2 33.56 -26.47 -25.81
C LEU A 2 32.03 -26.49 -25.97
N LYS A 3 31.46 -27.57 -26.54
CA LYS A 3 29.99 -27.77 -26.63
C LYS A 3 29.30 -27.91 -25.27
N GLN A 4 29.96 -28.56 -24.30
CA GLN A 4 29.43 -28.73 -22.94
C GLN A 4 29.48 -27.42 -22.16
N LEU A 5 30.54 -26.61 -22.31
CA LEU A 5 30.59 -25.26 -21.75
C LEU A 5 29.52 -24.34 -22.34
N LEU A 6 29.29 -24.39 -23.66
CA LEU A 6 28.23 -23.60 -24.30
C LEU A 6 26.84 -24.00 -23.79
N SER A 7 26.59 -25.29 -23.60
CA SER A 7 25.32 -25.81 -23.08
C SER A 7 25.08 -25.38 -21.63
N LEU A 8 26.10 -25.45 -20.77
CA LEU A 8 26.03 -24.97 -19.38
C LEU A 8 25.80 -23.46 -19.29
N ALA A 9 26.44 -22.66 -20.16
CA ALA A 9 26.22 -21.22 -20.22
C ALA A 9 24.79 -20.85 -20.65
N PHE A 10 24.21 -21.60 -21.59
CA PHE A 10 22.82 -21.41 -22.02
C PHE A 10 21.82 -21.72 -20.89
N ILE A 11 22.05 -22.78 -20.12
CA ILE A 11 21.21 -23.16 -18.97
C ILE A 11 21.27 -22.08 -17.87
N ALA A 12 22.47 -21.55 -17.59
CA ALA A 12 22.65 -20.46 -16.62
C ALA A 12 21.91 -19.17 -17.06
N LEU A 13 21.89 -18.85 -18.35
CA LEU A 13 21.19 -17.68 -18.89
C LEU A 13 19.65 -17.80 -18.73
N PHE A 14 19.10 -18.98 -18.97
CA PHE A 14 17.66 -19.23 -18.83
C PHE A 14 17.20 -19.21 -17.36
N LEU A 15 18.02 -19.71 -16.43
CA LEU A 15 17.71 -19.66 -15.00
C LEU A 15 17.79 -18.24 -14.43
N GLY A 16 18.63 -17.36 -15.00
CA GLY A 16 18.73 -15.96 -14.57
C GLY A 16 17.57 -15.04 -15.03
N ALA A 17 16.82 -15.42 -16.07
CA ALA A 17 15.81 -14.55 -16.67
C ALA A 17 14.47 -14.52 -15.91
N CYS A 18 14.18 -15.49 -15.04
CA CYS A 18 12.86 -15.62 -14.38
C CYS A 18 12.65 -14.66 -13.20
N GLY A 19 13.70 -13.96 -12.73
CA GLY A 19 13.64 -13.08 -11.55
C GLY A 19 13.07 -11.68 -11.77
N LEU A 20 12.87 -11.24 -13.03
CA LEU A 20 12.45 -9.87 -13.33
C LEU A 20 10.93 -9.67 -13.42
N ALA A 21 10.12 -10.74 -13.33
CA ALA A 21 8.67 -10.67 -13.43
C ALA A 21 8.02 -10.21 -12.10
N THR A 22 8.36 -9.02 -11.59
CA THR A 22 7.57 -8.41 -10.50
C THR A 22 6.26 -7.85 -11.06
N THR A 23 5.13 -8.41 -10.63
CA THR A 23 3.81 -8.01 -11.10
C THR A 23 3.43 -6.63 -10.56
N ARG A 24 2.83 -5.80 -11.43
CA ARG A 24 2.40 -4.44 -11.06
C ARG A 24 1.22 -4.51 -10.08
N PRO A 25 1.30 -3.96 -8.85
CA PRO A 25 0.29 -4.11 -7.79
C PRO A 25 -0.88 -3.13 -7.98
N LYS A 26 -1.61 -3.25 -9.10
CA LYS A 26 -2.71 -2.33 -9.43
C LYS A 26 -3.84 -2.39 -8.40
N LEU A 27 -4.15 -3.59 -7.91
CA LEU A 27 -5.23 -3.82 -6.97
C LEU A 27 -4.92 -3.18 -5.62
N GLU A 28 -3.75 -3.47 -5.06
CA GLU A 28 -3.32 -2.98 -3.75
C GLU A 28 -3.22 -1.45 -3.73
N MET A 29 -2.74 -0.85 -4.83
CA MET A 29 -2.71 0.60 -4.97
C MET A 29 -4.11 1.23 -4.98
N ARG A 30 -5.09 0.59 -5.64
CA ARG A 30 -6.48 1.06 -5.65
C ARG A 30 -7.12 0.93 -4.27
N LEU A 31 -6.94 -0.21 -3.60
CA LEU A 31 -7.46 -0.43 -2.24
C LEU A 31 -6.89 0.58 -1.24
N ALA A 32 -5.58 0.85 -1.31
CA ALA A 32 -4.96 1.87 -0.46
C ALA A 32 -5.52 3.28 -0.74
N GLN A 33 -5.79 3.62 -2.00
CA GLN A 33 -6.40 4.89 -2.37
C GLN A 33 -7.83 5.01 -1.85
N THR A 34 -8.67 3.99 -2.06
CA THR A 34 -10.06 4.02 -1.60
C THR A 34 -10.14 4.09 -0.08
N ALA A 35 -9.33 3.30 0.63
CA ALA A 35 -9.27 3.35 2.10
C ALA A 35 -8.80 4.72 2.61
N PHE A 36 -7.79 5.32 1.97
CA PHE A 36 -7.31 6.65 2.37
C PHE A 36 -8.37 7.75 2.16
N LEU A 37 -9.14 7.67 1.07
CA LEU A 37 -10.24 8.59 0.81
C LEU A 37 -11.36 8.42 1.85
N ALA A 38 -11.75 7.19 2.17
CA ALA A 38 -12.77 6.91 3.20
C ALA A 38 -12.34 7.42 4.60
N ALA A 39 -11.06 7.25 4.95
CA ALA A 39 -10.50 7.84 6.17
C ALA A 39 -10.56 9.38 6.16
N LYS A 40 -10.34 10.01 5.00
CA LYS A 40 -10.45 11.48 4.86
C LYS A 40 -11.91 11.95 5.01
N GLU A 41 -12.84 11.28 4.36
CA GLU A 41 -14.28 11.59 4.41
C GLU A 41 -14.86 11.46 5.82
N SER A 42 -14.41 10.48 6.59
CA SER A 42 -14.78 10.32 8.00
C SER A 42 -14.12 11.33 8.95
N LYS A 43 -13.47 12.39 8.44
CA LYS A 43 -12.76 13.40 9.22
C LYS A 43 -11.65 12.81 10.12
N ALA A 44 -11.00 11.72 9.70
CA ALA A 44 -9.95 11.10 10.50
C ALA A 44 -8.73 11.99 10.74
N GLN A 45 -8.54 13.05 9.94
CA GLN A 45 -7.50 14.05 10.19
C GLN A 45 -7.67 14.76 11.55
N THR A 46 -8.90 14.99 12.00
CA THR A 46 -9.17 15.61 13.31
C THR A 46 -9.41 14.56 14.39
N LEU A 47 -10.18 13.52 14.08
CA LEU A 47 -10.62 12.52 15.06
C LEU A 47 -9.58 11.42 15.34
N ALA A 48 -8.70 11.13 14.38
CA ALA A 48 -7.66 10.09 14.48
C ALA A 48 -6.31 10.51 13.82
N PRO A 49 -5.75 11.70 14.15
CA PRO A 49 -4.64 12.31 13.41
C PRO A 49 -3.38 11.44 13.34
N GLY A 50 -3.06 10.71 14.42
CA GLY A 50 -1.86 9.87 14.47
C GLY A 50 -1.91 8.70 13.47
N LEU A 51 -3.07 8.07 13.31
CA LEU A 51 -3.25 6.98 12.34
C LEU A 51 -3.39 7.52 10.93
N PHE A 52 -4.11 8.64 10.75
CA PHE A 52 -4.29 9.28 9.46
C PHE A 52 -2.95 9.75 8.86
N ARG A 53 -2.07 10.38 9.66
CA ARG A 53 -0.71 10.77 9.21
C ARG A 53 0.15 9.56 8.83
N LYS A 54 0.05 8.45 9.56
CA LYS A 54 0.75 7.20 9.19
C LYS A 54 0.24 6.65 7.86
N ALA A 55 -1.08 6.63 7.65
CA ALA A 55 -1.68 6.23 6.39
C ALA A 55 -1.18 7.10 5.23
N GLU A 56 -1.22 8.43 5.39
CA GLU A 56 -0.74 9.39 4.39
C GLU A 56 0.75 9.17 4.04
N PHE A 57 1.60 9.02 5.06
CA PHE A 57 3.03 8.77 4.86
C PHE A 57 3.29 7.53 4.01
N TYR A 58 2.62 6.41 4.32
CA TYR A 58 2.77 5.18 3.54
C TYR A 58 2.13 5.29 2.16
N TYR A 59 1.01 6.00 2.03
CA TYR A 59 0.37 6.26 0.74
C TYR A 59 1.30 7.02 -0.22
N LEU A 60 1.95 8.07 0.27
CA LEU A 60 2.92 8.85 -0.50
C LEU A 60 4.14 8.01 -0.89
N LYS A 61 4.66 7.20 0.03
CA LYS A 61 5.74 6.24 -0.26
C LYS A 61 5.34 5.20 -1.30
N ALA A 62 4.10 4.69 -1.24
CA ALA A 62 3.57 3.74 -2.21
C ALA A 62 3.52 4.38 -3.61
N LYS A 63 2.97 5.59 -3.73
CA LYS A 63 2.92 6.34 -5.00
C LYS A 63 4.31 6.59 -5.58
N SER A 64 5.25 7.04 -4.75
CA SER A 64 6.63 7.30 -5.17
C SER A 64 7.33 6.02 -5.67
N SER A 65 7.20 4.91 -4.92
CA SER A 65 7.77 3.61 -5.29
C SER A 65 7.14 3.04 -6.56
N TYR A 66 5.83 3.20 -6.73
CA TYR A 66 5.10 2.77 -7.92
C TYR A 66 5.56 3.54 -9.17
N LYS A 67 5.76 4.86 -9.07
CA LYS A 67 6.31 5.69 -10.16
C LYS A 67 7.71 5.25 -10.57
N ARG A 68 8.54 4.84 -9.61
CA ARG A 68 9.90 4.30 -9.82
C ARG A 68 9.93 2.84 -10.27
N LYS A 69 8.78 2.21 -10.51
CA LYS A 69 8.62 0.79 -10.88
C LYS A 69 9.16 -0.20 -9.83
N TYR A 70 9.31 0.23 -8.57
CA TYR A 70 9.64 -0.65 -7.45
C TYR A 70 8.38 -1.32 -6.91
N PHE A 71 7.81 -2.22 -7.71
CA PHE A 71 6.49 -2.79 -7.48
C PHE A 71 6.35 -3.56 -6.17
N ASN A 72 7.35 -4.36 -5.77
CA ASN A 72 7.34 -5.05 -4.47
C ASN A 72 7.27 -4.07 -3.29
N LYS A 73 8.09 -3.00 -3.31
CA LYS A 73 8.07 -1.95 -2.26
C LYS A 73 6.76 -1.17 -2.28
N ALA A 74 6.27 -0.82 -3.47
CA ALA A 74 4.99 -0.14 -3.64
C ALA A 74 3.84 -0.94 -3.03
N LYS A 75 3.80 -2.27 -3.27
CA LYS A 75 2.82 -3.18 -2.67
C LYS A 75 2.89 -3.17 -1.15
N GLN A 76 4.09 -3.32 -0.57
CA GLN A 76 4.27 -3.29 0.89
C GLN A 76 3.76 -1.99 1.50
N TYR A 77 4.10 -0.83 0.91
CA TYR A 77 3.62 0.45 1.39
C TYR A 77 2.11 0.65 1.18
N ALA A 78 1.54 0.15 0.09
CA ALA A 78 0.10 0.21 -0.16
C ALA A 78 -0.69 -0.57 0.91
N VAL A 79 -0.25 -1.79 1.24
CA VAL A 79 -0.86 -2.61 2.30
C VAL A 79 -0.80 -1.90 3.66
N LEU A 80 0.34 -1.28 3.99
CA LEU A 80 0.48 -0.51 5.23
C LEU A 80 -0.45 0.71 5.24
N SER A 81 -0.49 1.46 4.14
CA SER A 81 -1.38 2.61 3.97
C SER A 81 -2.84 2.21 4.19
N GLN A 82 -3.29 1.15 3.52
CA GLN A 82 -4.65 0.61 3.66
C GLN A 82 -4.96 0.29 5.12
N LYS A 83 -4.10 -0.50 5.78
CA LYS A 83 -4.30 -0.92 7.17
C LYS A 83 -4.41 0.26 8.15
N PHE A 84 -3.61 1.31 7.97
CA PHE A 84 -3.70 2.49 8.83
C PHE A 84 -4.91 3.35 8.50
N ALA A 85 -5.28 3.46 7.22
CA ALA A 85 -6.44 4.22 6.78
C ALA A 85 -7.75 3.61 7.31
N GLU A 86 -7.95 2.29 7.17
CA GLU A 86 -9.12 1.57 7.68
C GLU A 86 -9.26 1.74 9.20
N LYS A 87 -8.15 1.65 9.94
CA LYS A 87 -8.15 1.90 11.40
C LYS A 87 -8.51 3.34 11.73
N ALA A 88 -7.98 4.30 10.98
CA ALA A 88 -8.27 5.71 11.17
C ALA A 88 -9.76 6.01 10.92
N GLU A 89 -10.32 5.45 9.85
CA GLU A 89 -11.74 5.54 9.50
C GLU A 89 -12.64 4.93 10.59
N PHE A 90 -12.30 3.73 11.07
CA PHE A 90 -13.08 3.09 12.13
C PHE A 90 -13.12 3.95 13.40
N ILE A 91 -11.96 4.46 13.83
CA ILE A 91 -11.87 5.27 15.05
C ILE A 91 -12.59 6.61 14.88
N SER A 92 -12.46 7.26 13.72
CA SER A 92 -13.14 8.53 13.47
C SER A 92 -14.65 8.37 13.44
N ARG A 93 -15.18 7.36 12.74
CA ARG A 93 -16.62 7.04 12.75
C ARG A 93 -17.13 6.74 14.15
N ARG A 94 -16.37 5.96 14.94
CA ARG A 94 -16.74 5.64 16.33
C ARG A 94 -16.78 6.89 17.20
N LYS A 95 -15.80 7.78 17.11
CA LYS A 95 -15.79 9.04 17.87
C LYS A 95 -16.94 9.95 17.45
N ALA A 96 -17.18 10.10 16.16
CA ALA A 96 -18.29 10.90 15.64
C ALA A 96 -19.65 10.38 16.13
N ALA A 97 -19.86 9.06 16.17
CA ALA A 97 -21.10 8.47 16.69
C ALA A 97 -21.31 8.73 18.20
N LEU A 98 -20.23 8.69 18.99
CA LEU A 98 -20.30 8.97 20.43
C LEU A 98 -20.58 10.45 20.73
N GLU A 99 -20.03 11.37 19.94
CA GLU A 99 -20.34 12.81 20.05
C GLU A 99 -21.82 13.09 19.77
N ILE A 100 -22.42 12.42 18.78
CA ILE A 100 -23.86 12.57 18.45
C ILE A 100 -24.76 12.09 19.59
N THR A 101 -24.36 11.06 20.33
CA THR A 101 -25.18 10.50 21.42
C THR A 101 -25.10 11.34 22.71
N THR A 102 -24.09 12.22 22.83
CA THR A 102 -23.82 12.98 24.06
C THR A 102 -24.26 14.44 24.01
N SER A 103 -24.65 14.97 22.84
CA SER A 103 -25.30 16.28 22.75
C SER A 103 -26.81 16.18 23.05
N PRO A 104 -27.33 16.82 24.11
CA PRO A 104 -28.78 16.97 24.27
C PRO A 104 -29.29 17.88 23.15
N GLN A 105 -30.38 17.46 22.50
CA GLN A 105 -31.09 18.26 21.50
C GLN A 105 -31.67 19.53 22.12
#